data_AF-A0A411WLH8-F1
#
_entry.id   AF-A0A411WLH8-F1
#
_cell.length_a   1.000
_cell.length_b   1.000
_cell.length_c   1.000
_cell.angle_alpha   90.00
_cell.angle_beta   90.00
_cell.angle_gamma   90.00
#
_symmetry.space_group_name_H-M   'P 1'
#
loop_
_entity.id
_entity.type
_entity.pdbx_description
1 polymer ?
#
loop_
_entity_poly.entity_id
_entity_poly.type
_entity_poly.pdbx_seq_one_letter_code
_entity_poly.pdbx_strand_id
1 'polypeptide(L)' 'MDNIRNRAWRLSQNKRKKHQGGRAKDDYRGEKNWKMLYTRRDKLARSVQLGIEYPRIPNSQRTLKAMEEV' A
#
# COMPACT_ATOMS: atom_id res chain seq x y z
N MET A 1 10.06 38.94 12.36
CA MET A 1 9.39 37.77 12.93
C MET A 1 10.19 36.55 12.58
N ASP A 2 11.04 36.08 13.49
CA ASP A 2 11.88 34.92 13.25
C ASP A 2 11.03 33.70 12.95
N ASN A 3 11.25 33.08 11.79
CA ASN A 3 10.50 31.92 11.36
C ASN A 3 10.98 30.70 12.16
N ILE A 4 10.42 30.54 13.37
CA ILE A 4 10.73 29.49 14.35
C ILE A 4 10.57 28.08 13.76
N ARG A 5 9.79 27.91 12.68
CA ARG A 5 9.57 26.63 11.97
C ARG A 5 10.41 26.50 10.70
N ASN A 6 11.67 26.94 10.75
CA ASN A 6 12.62 26.83 9.65
C ASN A 6 12.93 25.36 9.27
N ARG A 7 13.70 25.17 8.19
CA ARG A 7 14.08 23.84 7.68
C ARG A 7 14.82 23.00 8.74
N ALA A 8 15.70 23.62 9.53
CA ALA A 8 16.42 22.94 10.59
C ALA A 8 15.47 22.40 11.68
N TRP A 9 14.45 23.18 12.05
CA TRP A 9 13.41 22.76 12.97
C TRP A 9 12.60 21.57 12.42
N ARG A 10 12.24 21.58 11.14
CA ARG A 10 11.53 20.44 10.52
C ARG A 10 12.37 19.17 10.49
N LEU A 11 13.67 19.29 10.16
CA LEU A 11 14.59 18.15 10.16
C LEU A 11 14.77 17.56 11.57
N SER A 12 14.89 18.41 12.60
CA SER A 12 15.01 17.96 13.99
C SER A 12 13.74 17.27 14.48
N GLN A 13 12.56 17.79 14.15
CA GLN A 13 11.29 17.16 14.49
C GLN A 13 11.10 15.81 13.76
N ASN A 14 11.47 15.71 12.48
CA ASN A 14 11.43 14.45 11.74
C ASN A 14 12.37 13.41 12.35
N LYS A 15 13.60 13.79 12.72
CA LYS A 15 14.54 12.89 13.40
C LYS A 15 13.98 12.40 14.74
N ARG A 16 13.38 13.31 15.53
CA ARG A 16 12.75 12.97 16.82
C ARG A 16 11.58 12.00 16.67
N LYS A 17 10.75 12.17 15.64
CA LYS A 17 9.58 11.31 15.37
C LYS A 17 9.91 10.02 14.61
N LYS A 18 11.11 9.90 14.00
CA LYS A 18 11.53 8.76 13.17
C LYS A 18 11.39 7.40 13.87
N HIS A 19 11.51 7.37 15.21
CA HIS A 19 11.44 6.15 16.01
C HIS A 19 10.21 6.07 16.93
N GLN A 20 9.34 7.09 16.92
CA GLN A 20 8.12 7.11 17.75
C GLN A 20 6.90 6.44 17.08
N GLY A 21 7.05 5.94 15.85
CA GLY A 21 5.99 5.25 15.11
C GLY A 21 6.15 3.73 15.03
N GLY A 22 7.15 3.16 15.71
CA GLY A 22 7.34 1.71 15.75
C GLY A 22 6.62 1.15 16.95
N ARG A 23 5.43 0.58 16.74
CA ARG A 23 4.94 -0.45 17.67
C ARG A 23 6.09 -1.43 17.87
N ALA A 24 6.36 -1.80 19.13
CA ALA A 24 7.28 -2.89 19.42
C ALA A 24 7.01 -4.02 18.43
N LYS A 25 8.07 -4.56 17.83
CA LYS A 25 7.94 -5.71 16.93
C LYS A 25 7.47 -6.88 17.79
N ASP A 26 6.16 -6.99 17.95
CA ASP A 26 5.53 -8.26 18.25
C ASP A 26 5.83 -9.13 17.04
N ASP A 27 6.90 -9.92 17.13
CA ASP A 27 7.35 -10.87 16.11
C ASP A 27 6.34 -12.03 15.93
N TYR A 28 5.13 -11.90 16.49
CA TYR A 28 4.01 -12.74 16.15
C TYR A 28 3.48 -12.33 14.78
N ARG A 29 3.93 -13.06 13.74
CA ARG A 29 3.27 -13.03 12.44
C ARG A 29 1.84 -13.52 12.65
N GLY A 30 0.88 -12.59 12.68
CA GLY A 30 -0.54 -12.94 12.78
C GLY A 30 -0.93 -13.98 11.73
N GLU A 31 -2.03 -14.71 11.99
CA GLU A 31 -2.48 -15.81 11.16
C GLU A 31 -2.37 -15.50 9.67
N LYS A 32 -1.78 -16.46 8.92
CA LYS A 32 -1.58 -16.34 7.48
C LYS A 32 -2.91 -16.00 6.84
N ASN A 33 -2.98 -14.84 6.19
CA ASN A 33 -4.17 -14.44 5.45
C ASN A 33 -4.35 -15.34 4.22
N TRP A 34 -5.07 -16.45 4.38
CA TRP A 34 -5.38 -17.41 3.32
C TRP A 34 -6.13 -16.79 2.14
N LYS A 35 -6.80 -15.64 2.35
CA LYS A 35 -7.36 -14.81 1.26
C LYS A 35 -6.32 -14.29 0.27
N MET A 36 -5.05 -14.23 0.66
CA MET A 36 -3.92 -13.85 -0.20
C MET A 36 -3.24 -15.07 -0.87
N LEU A 37 -3.80 -16.28 -0.74
CA LEU A 37 -3.29 -17.48 -1.41
C LEU A 37 -3.26 -17.30 -2.93
N TYR A 38 -4.20 -16.52 -3.47
CA TYR A 38 -4.21 -16.15 -4.88
C TYR A 38 -3.56 -14.79 -5.04
N THR A 39 -2.24 -14.78 -5.16
CA THR A 39 -1.51 -13.61 -5.59
C THR A 39 -1.91 -13.25 -7.03
N ARG A 40 -1.53 -12.05 -7.49
CA ARG A 40 -1.74 -11.67 -8.90
C ARG A 40 -1.15 -12.71 -9.87
N ARG A 41 -0.05 -13.38 -9.50
CA ARG A 41 0.61 -14.40 -10.33
C ARG A 41 -0.27 -15.64 -10.48
N ASP A 42 -0.88 -16.11 -9.40
CA ASP A 42 -1.76 -17.29 -9.43
C ASP A 42 -3.02 -17.02 -10.26
N LYS A 43 -3.56 -15.79 -10.16
CA LYS A 43 -4.71 -15.37 -10.96
C LYS A 43 -4.39 -15.28 -12.45
N LEU A 44 -3.19 -14.83 -12.81
CA LEU A 44 -2.71 -14.84 -14.19
C LEU A 44 -2.51 -16.26 -14.71
N ALA A 45 -1.88 -17.15 -13.94
CA ALA A 45 -1.70 -18.55 -14.32
C ALA A 45 -3.05 -19.25 -14.57
N ARG A 46 -4.03 -18.98 -13.70
CA ARG A 46 -5.39 -19.51 -13.85
C ARG A 46 -6.12 -18.96 -15.07
N SER A 47 -5.94 -17.68 -15.41
CA SER A 47 -6.58 -17.10 -16.59
C SER A 47 -6.05 -17.73 -17.87
N VAL A 48 -4.74 -17.99 -17.94
CA VAL A 48 -4.11 -18.72 -19.05
C VAL A 48 -4.68 -20.13 -19.16
N GLN A 49 -4.81 -20.86 -18.04
CA GLN A 49 -5.41 -22.20 -18.04
C GLN A 49 -6.85 -22.22 -18.56
N LEU A 50 -7.64 -21.20 -18.21
CA LEU A 50 -9.04 -21.08 -18.60
C LEU A 50 -9.22 -20.45 -20.00
N GLY A 51 -8.15 -20.02 -20.66
CA GLY A 51 -8.22 -19.37 -21.98
C GLY A 51 -8.87 -17.98 -21.94
N ILE A 52 -8.92 -17.33 -20.78
CA ILE A 52 -9.49 -15.98 -20.61
C ILE A 52 -8.40 -14.96 -20.30
N GLU A 53 -8.55 -13.73 -20.78
CA GLU A 53 -7.61 -12.66 -20.42
C GLU A 53 -7.89 -12.15 -19.00
N TYR A 54 -6.86 -12.12 -18.16
CA TYR A 54 -6.95 -11.50 -16.85
C TYR A 54 -6.97 -9.97 -16.98
N PRO A 55 -7.88 -9.26 -16.28
CA PRO A 55 -7.96 -7.82 -16.38
C PRO A 55 -6.65 -7.15 -15.93
N ARG A 56 -6.04 -6.42 -16.86
CA ARG A 56 -4.87 -5.55 -16.62
C ARG A 56 -5.29 -4.09 -16.53
N ILE A 57 -6.34 -3.83 -15.74
CA ILE A 57 -6.86 -2.47 -15.59
C ILE A 57 -5.87 -1.69 -14.72
N PRO A 58 -5.25 -0.61 -15.22
CA PRO A 58 -4.41 0.27 -14.40
C PRO A 58 -5.25 0.92 -13.31
N ASN A 59 -4.62 1.24 -12.18
CA ASN A 59 -5.33 1.83 -11.04
C ASN A 59 -6.06 3.13 -11.39
N SER A 60 -5.51 3.94 -12.32
CA SER A 60 -6.13 5.16 -12.83
C SER A 60 -7.50 4.93 -13.48
N GLN A 61 -7.66 3.85 -14.25
CA GLN A 61 -8.94 3.50 -14.87
C GLN A 61 -9.94 2.97 -13.83
N ARG A 62 -9.47 2.26 -12.80
CA ARG A 62 -10.34 1.80 -11.70
C ARG A 62 -10.90 2.97 -10.90
N THR A 63 -10.07 3.98 -10.63
CA THR A 63 -10.49 5.19 -9.92
C THR A 63 -11.47 6.01 -10.75
N LEU A 64 -11.22 6.19 -12.05
CA LEU A 64 -12.13 6.90 -12.94
C LEU A 64 -13.51 6.22 -13.00
N LYS A 65 -13.54 4.90 -13.17
CA LYS A 65 -14.79 4.14 -13.22
C LYS A 65 -15.59 4.24 -11.90
N ALA A 66 -14.90 4.20 -10.76
CA ALA A 66 -15.54 4.36 -9.45
C ALA A 66 -16.13 5.77 -9.23
N MET A 67 -15.62 6.79 -9.93
CA MET A 67 -16.17 8.15 -9.90
C MET A 67 -17.37 8.32 -10.83
N GLU A 68 -17.45 7.52 -11.89
CA GLU A 68 -18.52 7.54 -12.90
C GLU A 68 -19.75 6.72 -12.47
N GLU A 69 -19.58 5.72 -11.59
CA GLU A 69 -20.66 4.91 -11.01
C GLU A 69 -21.42 5.61 -9.86
N VAL A 70 -21.07 6.87 -9.53
CA VAL A 70 -21.70 7.72 -8.48
C VAL A 70 -22.60 8.77 -9.14
#